data_AF-A0A2L2YXQ2-F1
#
_entry.id   AF-A0A2L2YXQ2-F1
#
_cell.length_a   1.000
_cell.length_b   1.000
_cell.length_c   1.000
_cell.angle_alpha   90.00
_cell.angle_beta   90.00
_cell.angle_gamma   90.00
#
_symmetry.space_group_name_H-M   'P 1'
#
loop_
_entity.id
_entity.type
_entity.pdbx_description
1 polymer ?
#
loop_
_entity_poly.entity_id
_entity_poly.type
_entity_poly.pdbx_seq_one_letter_code
_entity_poly.pdbx_strand_id
1 'polypeptide(L)'
;EIENYTYYFIREAAVEYINCGKANYSRDARICKNDPGGDFLLKGKFTTFVKARLNCSVPGNYPFYFNELQSVHFIEKEEIFYATFTTPVNSIYGTAICVFNLSAIENSFSGVFKHQSTAKSTWEAQASVLKHHQCGGNKT
;
A
#
# COMPACT_ATOMS: atom_id res chain seq x y z
N GLU A 1 -10.18 -10.05 -6.00
CA GLU A 1 -11.13 -9.81 -4.90
C GLU A 1 -11.00 -10.94 -3.89
N ILE A 2 -10.87 -10.66 -2.60
CA ILE A 2 -10.67 -11.69 -1.58
C ILE A 2 -11.52 -11.31 -0.36
N GLU A 3 -12.37 -12.24 0.08
CA GLU A 3 -13.35 -12.01 1.15
C GLU A 3 -14.19 -10.73 0.95
N ASN A 4 -14.07 -9.75 1.85
CA ASN A 4 -14.82 -8.49 1.86
C ASN A 4 -14.09 -7.33 1.17
N TYR A 5 -12.88 -7.58 0.64
CA TYR A 5 -12.02 -6.54 0.08
C TYR A 5 -11.70 -6.77 -1.40
N THR A 6 -11.48 -5.66 -2.10
CA THR A 6 -10.89 -5.62 -3.43
C THR A 6 -9.48 -5.03 -3.31
N TYR A 7 -8.47 -5.79 -3.72
CA TYR A 7 -7.07 -5.40 -3.65
C TYR A 7 -6.59 -4.87 -5.00
N TYR A 8 -5.77 -3.83 -4.96
CA TYR A 8 -5.14 -3.18 -6.11
C TYR A 8 -3.64 -3.12 -5.88
N PHE A 9 -2.88 -3.49 -6.90
CA PHE A 9 -1.43 -3.41 -6.87
C PHE A 9 -0.99 -2.36 -7.88
N ILE A 10 -0.33 -1.31 -7.39
CA ILE A 10 -0.01 -0.12 -8.19
C ILE A 10 1.43 0.34 -7.97
N ARG A 11 1.96 1.05 -8.95
CA ARG A 11 3.22 1.79 -8.86
C ARG A 11 2.93 3.27 -9.06
N GLU A 12 3.39 4.11 -8.15
CA GLU A 12 3.15 5.54 -8.16
C GLU A 12 4.35 6.33 -7.65
N ALA A 13 4.35 7.65 -7.85
CA ALA A 13 5.35 8.54 -7.28
C ALA A 13 5.28 8.52 -5.74
N ALA A 14 6.44 8.38 -5.08
CA ALA A 14 6.57 8.34 -3.63
C ALA A 14 6.55 9.76 -3.05
N VAL A 15 5.36 10.29 -2.79
CA VAL A 15 5.17 11.62 -2.18
C VAL A 15 5.86 11.69 -0.81
N GLU A 16 5.91 10.59 -0.06
CA GLU A 16 6.61 10.55 1.23
C GLU A 16 8.14 10.67 1.14
N TYR A 17 8.70 10.54 -0.07
CA TYR A 17 10.12 10.59 -0.33
C TYR A 17 10.56 11.91 -0.98
N ILE A 18 9.62 12.83 -1.26
CA ILE A 18 9.90 14.02 -2.07
C ILE A 18 10.98 14.95 -1.47
N ASN A 19 11.09 14.99 -0.14
CA ASN A 19 12.12 15.76 0.57
C ASN A 19 13.53 15.13 0.49
N CYS A 20 13.62 13.88 0.04
CA CYS A 20 14.86 13.12 -0.10
C CYS A 20 15.24 12.88 -1.56
N GLY A 21 14.31 13.08 -2.50
CA GLY A 21 14.52 12.92 -3.93
C GLY A 21 13.26 12.48 -4.68
N LYS A 22 13.44 12.00 -5.91
CA LYS A 22 12.35 11.42 -6.71
C LYS A 22 12.48 9.91 -6.73
N ALA A 23 11.42 9.23 -6.32
CA ALA A 23 11.32 7.78 -6.38
C ALA A 23 9.89 7.37 -6.72
N ASN A 24 9.74 6.22 -7.35
CA ASN A 24 8.47 5.50 -7.43
C ASN A 24 8.44 4.45 -6.33
N TYR A 25 7.29 4.23 -5.70
CA TYR A 25 7.07 3.09 -4.81
C TYR A 25 5.92 2.24 -5.31
N SER A 26 6.04 0.96 -5.02
CA SER A 26 4.99 -0.03 -5.25
C SER A 26 4.10 -0.14 -4.03
N ARG A 27 2.80 -0.26 -4.27
CA ARG A 27 1.77 -0.31 -3.24
C ARG A 27 0.82 -1.44 -3.49
N ASP A 28 0.40 -2.05 -2.40
CA ASP A 28 -0.90 -2.68 -2.28
C ASP A 28 -1.90 -1.65 -1.73
N ALA A 29 -3.10 -1.68 -2.24
CA ALA A 29 -4.22 -0.90 -1.76
C ALA A 29 -5.44 -1.80 -1.66
N ARG A 30 -6.34 -1.49 -0.72
CA ARG A 30 -7.61 -2.22 -0.60
C ARG A 30 -8.78 -1.27 -0.37
N ILE A 31 -9.95 -1.75 -0.77
CA ILE A 31 -11.24 -1.10 -0.60
C ILE A 31 -12.24 -2.17 -0.18
N CYS A 32 -13.19 -1.84 0.70
CA CYS A 32 -14.32 -2.72 0.96
C CYS A 32 -15.19 -2.88 -0.29
N LYS A 33 -15.60 -4.12 -0.59
CA LYS A 33 -16.50 -4.40 -1.71
C LYS A 33 -17.80 -3.60 -1.63
N ASN A 34 -18.31 -3.46 -0.41
CA ASN A 34 -19.51 -2.69 -0.08
C ASN A 34 -19.14 -1.34 0.55
N ASP A 35 -18.13 -0.64 0.03
CA ASP A 35 -17.81 0.73 0.49
C ASP A 35 -19.07 1.60 0.36
N PRO A 36 -19.62 2.12 1.47
CA PRO A 36 -20.87 2.86 1.43
C PRO A 36 -20.71 4.23 0.77
N GLY A 37 -19.48 4.67 0.53
CA GLY A 37 -19.15 6.04 0.22
C GLY A 37 -19.43 6.97 1.39
N GLY A 38 -19.04 8.24 1.22
CA GLY A 38 -19.27 9.24 2.25
C GLY A 38 -20.60 9.97 2.07
N ASP A 39 -21.09 10.57 3.14
CA ASP A 39 -22.30 11.37 3.11
C ASP A 39 -21.98 12.79 2.59
N PHE A 40 -22.97 13.44 1.98
CA PHE A 40 -22.94 14.82 1.47
C PHE A 40 -21.68 15.22 0.68
N LEU A 41 -20.62 15.66 1.37
CA LEU A 41 -19.36 16.14 0.80
C LEU A 41 -18.53 15.05 0.11
N LEU A 42 -18.61 13.81 0.61
CA LEU A 42 -17.83 12.67 0.11
C LEU A 42 -18.68 11.70 -0.73
N LYS A 43 -19.84 12.15 -1.22
CA LYS A 43 -20.73 11.34 -2.05
C LYS A 43 -20.01 10.86 -3.32
N GLY A 44 -20.04 9.55 -3.55
CA GLY A 44 -19.36 8.92 -4.70
C GLY A 44 -17.84 8.84 -4.56
N LYS A 45 -17.29 9.02 -3.35
CA LYS A 45 -15.87 8.80 -3.04
C LYS A 45 -15.70 7.60 -2.13
N PHE A 46 -14.63 6.83 -2.33
CA PHE A 46 -14.28 5.73 -1.44
C PHE A 46 -13.98 6.25 -0.04
N THR A 47 -14.53 5.58 0.98
CA THR A 47 -14.30 5.90 2.40
C THR A 47 -13.47 4.85 3.11
N THR A 48 -13.30 3.68 2.50
CA THR A 48 -12.55 2.55 3.05
C THR A 48 -11.19 2.33 2.36
N PHE A 49 -10.83 3.22 1.43
CA PHE A 49 -9.56 3.13 0.69
C PHE A 49 -8.36 3.33 1.62
N VAL A 50 -7.46 2.34 1.63
CA VAL A 50 -6.15 2.42 2.28
C VAL A 50 -5.08 1.80 1.39
N LYS A 51 -3.84 2.28 1.50
CA LYS A 51 -2.69 1.76 0.75
C LYS A 51 -1.44 1.68 1.62
N ALA A 52 -0.61 0.67 1.37
CA ALA A 52 0.64 0.42 2.06
C ALA A 52 1.80 0.27 1.05
N ARG A 53 3.04 0.35 1.53
CA ARG A 53 4.24 0.15 0.69
C ARG A 53 4.58 -1.34 0.62
N LEU A 54 4.75 -1.88 -0.58
CA LEU A 54 5.34 -3.18 -0.79
C LEU A 54 6.86 -3.10 -0.62
N ASN A 55 7.40 -3.91 0.29
CA ASN A 55 8.84 -4.00 0.50
C ASN A 55 9.39 -5.23 -0.26
N CYS A 56 10.03 -4.98 -1.39
CA CYS A 56 10.84 -5.97 -2.09
C CYS A 56 12.30 -5.53 -2.06
N SER A 57 13.11 -6.18 -1.22
CA SER A 57 14.52 -5.81 -1.03
C SER A 57 15.41 -6.98 -0.67
N VAL A 58 16.70 -6.85 -0.96
CA VAL A 58 17.74 -7.71 -0.39
C VAL A 58 18.15 -7.13 0.97
N PRO A 59 18.12 -7.93 2.06
CA PRO A 59 18.48 -7.45 3.39
C PRO A 59 19.97 -7.16 3.51
N GLY A 60 20.33 -6.25 4.41
CA GLY A 60 21.70 -5.85 4.71
C GLY A 60 21.73 -4.57 5.54
N ASN A 61 22.93 -4.07 5.89
CA ASN A 61 23.08 -2.79 6.59
C ASN A 61 22.44 -1.63 5.81
N TYR A 62 22.48 -1.72 4.47
CA TYR A 62 21.78 -0.83 3.54
C TYR A 62 20.95 -1.69 2.58
N PRO A 63 19.65 -1.88 2.83
CA PRO A 63 18.81 -2.74 1.99
C PRO A 63 18.76 -2.22 0.55
N PHE A 64 18.87 -3.13 -0.42
CA PHE A 64 18.75 -2.81 -1.84
C PHE A 64 17.31 -3.06 -2.30
N TYR A 65 16.60 -2.02 -2.73
CA TYR A 65 15.17 -2.08 -3.04
C TYR A 65 14.87 -2.19 -4.54
N PHE A 66 13.97 -3.09 -4.90
CA PHE A 66 13.32 -3.16 -6.21
C PHE A 66 11.97 -2.47 -6.11
N ASN A 67 11.95 -1.17 -6.40
CA ASN A 67 10.80 -0.33 -6.07
C ASN A 67 9.68 -0.33 -7.13
N GLU A 68 9.93 -0.84 -8.34
CA GLU A 68 9.02 -0.70 -9.48
C GLU A 68 8.31 -2.01 -9.82
N LEU A 69 7.09 -2.19 -9.30
CA LEU A 69 6.21 -3.33 -9.59
C LEU A 69 5.88 -3.42 -11.08
N GLN A 70 5.96 -4.62 -11.65
CA GLN A 70 5.60 -4.90 -13.05
C GLN A 70 4.38 -5.81 -13.18
N SER A 71 4.21 -6.80 -12.30
CA SER A 71 3.12 -7.77 -12.34
C SER A 71 2.89 -8.41 -10.98
N VAL A 72 1.67 -8.89 -10.75
CA VAL A 72 1.26 -9.62 -9.55
C VAL A 72 0.41 -10.84 -9.93
N HIS A 73 0.65 -11.96 -9.28
CA HIS A 73 -0.12 -13.18 -9.38
C HIS A 73 -0.53 -13.66 -7.98
N PHE A 74 -1.79 -14.04 -7.80
CA PHE A 74 -2.32 -14.52 -6.52
C PHE A 74 -2.58 -16.02 -6.59
N ILE A 75 -2.09 -16.76 -5.60
CA ILE A 75 -2.38 -18.19 -5.43
C ILE A 75 -3.38 -18.34 -4.30
N GLU A 76 -4.66 -18.53 -4.66
CA GLU A 76 -5.78 -18.57 -3.71
C GLU A 76 -5.61 -19.63 -2.62
N LYS A 77 -5.16 -20.84 -2.98
CA LYS A 77 -4.99 -21.96 -2.05
C LYS A 77 -3.98 -21.69 -0.94
N GLU A 78 -2.97 -20.87 -1.24
CA GLU A 78 -1.87 -20.55 -0.32
C GLU A 78 -2.05 -19.16 0.31
N GLU A 79 -3.00 -18.37 -0.18
CA GLU A 79 -3.21 -16.97 0.20
C GLU A 79 -1.94 -16.11 0.03
N ILE A 80 -1.23 -16.32 -1.09
CA ILE A 80 0.06 -15.70 -1.37
C ILE A 80 0.01 -14.89 -2.67
N PHE A 81 0.60 -13.70 -2.64
CA PHE A 81 0.90 -12.88 -3.82
C PHE A 81 2.37 -13.02 -4.22
N TYR A 82 2.59 -13.39 -5.48
CA TYR A 82 3.87 -13.28 -6.16
C TYR A 82 3.88 -11.99 -6.95
N ALA A 83 4.92 -11.17 -6.76
CA ALA A 83 5.03 -9.90 -7.44
C ALA A 83 6.43 -9.71 -8.01
N THR A 84 6.50 -9.29 -9.28
CA THR A 84 7.75 -9.03 -9.99
C THR A 84 8.08 -7.55 -9.94
N PHE A 85 9.29 -7.20 -9.54
CA PHE A 85 9.75 -5.83 -9.41
C PHE A 85 11.01 -5.60 -10.24
N THR A 86 11.23 -4.34 -10.62
CA THR A 86 12.48 -3.87 -11.21
C THR A 86 13.07 -2.74 -10.38
N THR A 87 14.35 -2.48 -10.61
CA THR A 87 14.96 -1.19 -10.24
C THR A 87 14.44 -0.08 -11.16
N PRO A 88 14.59 1.20 -10.78
CA PRO A 88 14.23 2.33 -11.65
C PRO A 88 14.97 2.33 -12.99
N VAL A 89 14.34 2.84 -14.05
CA VAL A 89 14.87 2.85 -15.43
C VAL A 89 16.27 3.49 -15.54
N ASN A 90 16.57 4.50 -14.73
CA ASN A 90 17.85 5.22 -14.76
C ASN A 90 18.91 4.66 -13.80
N SER A 91 18.67 3.48 -13.22
CA SER A 91 19.59 2.84 -12.28
C SER A 91 20.27 1.62 -12.89
N ILE A 92 21.14 0.95 -12.13
CA ILE A 92 21.64 -0.37 -12.53
C ILE A 92 20.43 -1.30 -12.63
N TYR A 93 20.21 -1.85 -13.83
CA TYR A 93 19.05 -2.68 -14.10
C TYR A 93 19.12 -3.97 -13.29
N GLY A 94 18.04 -4.25 -12.57
CA GLY A 94 17.88 -5.48 -11.80
C GLY A 94 16.41 -5.80 -11.63
N THR A 95 16.12 -7.09 -11.47
CA THR A 95 14.77 -7.59 -11.25
C THR A 95 14.74 -8.47 -10.00
N ALA A 96 13.56 -8.55 -9.38
CA ALA A 96 13.32 -9.43 -8.26
C ALA A 96 11.90 -9.97 -8.29
N ILE A 97 11.70 -11.16 -7.71
CA ILE A 97 10.39 -11.71 -7.41
C ILE A 97 10.28 -11.74 -5.89
N CYS A 98 9.25 -11.07 -5.36
CA CYS A 98 8.95 -11.07 -3.94
C CYS A 98 7.59 -11.72 -3.68
N VAL A 99 7.47 -12.30 -2.49
CA VAL A 99 6.32 -13.10 -2.06
C VAL A 99 5.70 -12.41 -0.85
N PHE A 100 4.40 -12.18 -0.88
CA PHE A 100 3.66 -11.52 0.19
C PHE A 100 2.48 -12.39 0.62
N ASN A 101 2.45 -12.76 1.90
CA ASN A 101 1.30 -13.43 2.49
C ASN A 101 0.14 -12.44 2.63
N LEU A 102 -1.09 -12.88 2.34
CA LEU A 102 -2.29 -12.08 2.55
C LEU A 102 -2.38 -11.55 3.99
N SER A 103 -2.06 -12.39 4.98
CA SER A 103 -2.03 -11.99 6.39
C SER A 103 -1.04 -10.85 6.69
N ALA A 104 0.11 -10.81 6.01
CA ALA A 104 1.08 -9.74 6.18
C ALA A 104 0.59 -8.41 5.58
N ILE A 105 -0.10 -8.49 4.43
CA ILE A 105 -0.79 -7.34 3.82
C ILE A 105 -1.87 -6.81 4.77
N GLU A 106 -2.72 -7.69 5.29
CA GLU A 106 -3.80 -7.34 6.22
C GLU A 106 -3.28 -6.68 7.52
N ASN A 107 -2.17 -7.21 8.05
CA ASN A 107 -1.51 -6.64 9.22
C ASN A 107 -0.95 -5.25 8.96
N SER A 108 -0.50 -4.95 7.73
CA SER A 108 0.00 -3.62 7.38
C SER A 108 -1.07 -2.53 7.53
N PHE A 109 -2.33 -2.86 7.26
CA PHE A 109 -3.47 -1.95 7.38
C PHE A 109 -4.01 -1.81 8.81
N SER A 110 -3.61 -2.71 9.70
CA SER A 110 -3.96 -2.67 11.12
C SER A 110 -2.94 -1.91 11.96
N GLY A 111 -1.87 -1.41 11.33
CA GLY A 111 -0.83 -0.60 11.95
C GLY A 111 -1.17 0.88 12.11
N VAL A 112 -0.14 1.67 12.40
CA VAL A 112 -0.22 3.13 12.45
C VAL A 112 -0.28 3.73 11.05
N PHE A 113 -1.01 4.83 10.90
CA PHE A 113 -1.13 5.55 9.65
C PHE A 113 0.03 6.53 9.49
N LYS A 114 0.33 6.90 8.25
CA LYS A 114 1.31 7.93 7.93
C LYS A 114 0.60 9.28 7.83
N HIS A 115 1.02 10.26 8.61
CA HIS A 115 0.43 11.59 8.67
C HIS A 115 1.44 12.68 8.34
N GLN A 116 0.98 13.71 7.63
CA GLN A 116 1.75 14.90 7.32
C GLN A 116 0.90 16.12 7.69
N SER A 117 1.26 16.83 8.76
CA SER A 117 0.44 17.92 9.30
C SER A 117 0.34 19.13 8.37
N THR A 118 1.42 19.41 7.64
CA THR A 118 1.49 20.43 6.59
C THR A 118 2.29 19.90 5.42
N ALA A 119 2.17 20.50 4.24
CA ALA A 119 2.93 20.09 3.06
C ALA A 119 4.47 20.13 3.27
N LYS A 120 4.96 20.89 4.26
CA LYS A 120 6.39 20.99 4.61
C LYS A 120 6.81 20.11 5.79
N SER A 121 5.86 19.54 6.53
CA SER A 121 6.14 18.71 7.70
C SER A 121 6.72 17.36 7.27
N THR A 122 7.48 16.72 8.16
CA THR A 122 7.91 15.33 7.98
C THR A 122 6.71 14.39 8.09
N TRP A 123 6.79 13.25 7.43
CA TRP A 123 5.81 12.18 7.58
C TRP A 123 6.03 11.44 8.89
N GLU A 124 5.02 11.42 9.75
CA GLU A 124 5.07 10.81 11.07
C GLU A 124 4.03 9.69 11.21
N ALA A 125 4.24 8.82 12.19
CA ALA A 125 3.29 7.78 12.53
C ALA A 125 2.16 8.36 13.39
N GLN A 126 0.92 8.09 13.01
CA GLN A 126 -0.27 8.50 13.76
C GLN A 126 -1.20 7.30 13.96
N ALA A 127 -1.53 7.01 15.22
CA ALA A 127 -2.57 6.05 15.54
C ALA A 127 -3.94 6.63 15.18
N SER A 128 -4.77 5.86 14.48
CA SER A 128 -6.18 6.23 14.23
C SER A 128 -7.07 5.56 15.25
N VAL A 129 -7.89 6.35 15.94
CA VAL A 129 -8.96 5.82 16.80
C VAL A 129 -10.15 5.35 15.96
N LEU A 130 -10.32 5.93 14.76
CA LEU A 130 -11.40 5.64 13.85
C LEU A 130 -11.06 4.43 12.97
N LYS A 131 -11.98 3.47 12.89
CA LYS A 131 -11.87 2.24 12.09
C LYS A 131 -12.67 2.30 10.78
N HIS A 132 -12.77 3.49 10.18
CA HIS A 132 -13.53 3.70 8.94
C HIS A 132 -13.01 2.88 7.75
N HIS A 133 -11.74 2.44 7.79
CA HIS A 133 -11.12 1.62 6.74
C HIS A 133 -11.44 0.12 6.83
N GLN A 134 -12.19 -0.32 7.86
CA GLN A 134 -12.57 -1.73 8.04
C GLN A 134 -14.01 -1.97 7.55
N CYS A 135 -14.24 -3.09 6.87
CA CYS A 135 -15.59 -3.40 6.37
C CYS A 135 -16.53 -3.75 7.53
N GLY A 136 -17.75 -3.21 7.48
CA GLY A 136 -18.76 -3.44 8.53
C GLY A 136 -18.60 -2.56 9.78
N GLY A 137 -17.70 -1.56 9.75
CA GLY A 137 -17.68 -0.51 10.77
C GLY A 137 -18.98 0.31 10.72
N ASN A 138 -19.65 0.47 11.87
CA ASN A 138 -20.81 1.36 11.97
C ASN A 138 -20.39 2.78 11.56
N LYS A 139 -21.18 3.41 10.67
CA LYS A 139 -21.10 4.85 10.43
C LYS A 139 -21.34 5.56 11.77
N THR A 140 -20.34 6.25 12.30
CA THR A 140 -20.54 7.25 13.36
C THR A 140 -20.95 8.56 12.73
#